data_AF-A0A7T1MPS3-F1
#
_entry.id   AF-A0A7T1MPS3-F1
#
_cell.length_a   1.000
_cell.length_b   1.000
_cell.length_c   1.000
_cell.angle_alpha   90.00
_cell.angle_beta   90.00
_cell.angle_gamma   90.00
#
_symmetry.space_group_name_H-M   'P 1'
#
loop_
_entity.id
_entity.type
_entity.pdbx_description
1 polymer ?
#
loop_
_entity_poly.entity_id
_entity_poly.type
_entity_poly.pdbx_seq_one_letter_code
_entity_poly.pdbx_strand_id
1 'polypeptide(L)'
;MAQTPCTSIGISIYRQPDPWVRACIASARQQSDVSIEILIRPDGPEALSPALQSWLHHLALIDARVRLLPGAANLGTFGSYRAIFDQAQGQFLVQLDADDLLHRDAIARCRDELEQHPELAFLYTDCLEIDGNSQPLRKGWRQQIPYSSTKSLVQFIPFHLRLVRRVAYAQIGGYDASLLYSGDYDLTLRLAEVGAVGHLPQALYLYRIHDTNTSTLRRQATAEEALRVARAALQRRGLHPRFSLELSPTQQVLLKQQQA
;
A
#
# COMPACT_ATOMS: atom_id res chain seq x y z
N MET A 1 13.19 29.02 6.16
CA MET A 1 12.08 28.28 5.52
C MET A 1 12.15 26.85 6.04
N ALA A 2 11.07 26.31 6.60
CA ALA A 2 11.05 24.91 7.03
C ALA A 2 11.30 24.02 5.80
N GLN A 3 12.17 23.03 5.92
CA GLN A 3 12.44 22.09 4.84
C GLN A 3 11.16 21.30 4.54
N THR A 4 10.67 21.32 3.29
CA THR A 4 9.47 20.56 2.90
C THR A 4 9.67 19.09 3.23
N PRO A 5 8.75 18.44 3.97
CA PRO A 5 8.88 17.03 4.27
C PRO A 5 8.97 16.19 3.01
N CYS A 6 9.98 15.32 2.96
CA CYS A 6 10.16 14.38 1.86
C CYS A 6 9.20 13.19 2.03
N THR A 7 8.63 12.72 0.92
CA THR A 7 7.84 11.47 0.88
C THR A 7 8.64 10.39 0.14
N SER A 8 8.81 9.23 0.76
CA SER A 8 9.44 8.07 0.13
C SER A 8 8.38 7.23 -0.56
N ILE A 9 8.47 7.12 -1.89
CA ILE A 9 7.62 6.25 -2.71
C ILE A 9 8.37 4.94 -2.91
N GLY A 10 7.84 3.85 -2.36
CA GLY A 10 8.39 2.51 -2.52
C GLY A 10 7.71 1.76 -3.66
N ILE A 11 8.50 1.14 -4.53
CA ILE A 11 8.03 0.32 -5.65
C ILE A 11 8.75 -1.02 -5.62
N SER A 12 8.01 -2.11 -5.41
CA SER A 12 8.53 -3.47 -5.52
C SER A 12 8.19 -4.05 -6.89
N ILE A 13 9.16 -4.63 -7.59
CA ILE A 13 8.97 -5.21 -8.93
C ILE A 13 9.23 -6.71 -8.88
N TYR A 14 8.28 -7.50 -9.37
CA TYR A 14 8.39 -8.94 -9.58
C TYR A 14 7.61 -9.36 -10.84
N ARG A 15 8.31 -9.46 -11.98
CA ARG A 15 7.78 -9.98 -13.25
C ARG A 15 6.56 -9.21 -13.83
N GLN A 16 6.37 -7.95 -13.46
CA GLN A 16 5.38 -7.10 -14.14
C GLN A 16 5.82 -6.77 -15.57
N PRO A 17 4.88 -6.57 -16.52
CA PRO A 17 5.19 -6.09 -17.85
C PRO A 17 5.98 -4.77 -17.86
N ASP A 18 7.07 -4.72 -18.62
CA ASP A 18 7.93 -3.53 -18.76
C ASP A 18 7.16 -2.22 -19.01
N PRO A 19 6.11 -2.16 -19.87
CA PRO A 19 5.36 -0.92 -20.08
C PRO A 19 4.65 -0.43 -18.81
N TRP A 20 4.16 -1.34 -17.96
CA TRP A 20 3.48 -0.98 -16.72
C TRP A 20 4.46 -0.42 -15.69
N VAL A 21 5.60 -1.09 -15.51
CA VAL A 21 6.66 -0.62 -14.60
C VAL A 21 7.15 0.78 -15.00
N ARG A 22 7.36 1.01 -16.30
CA ARG A 22 7.77 2.32 -16.83
C ARG A 22 6.71 3.39 -16.56
N ALA A 23 5.44 3.08 -16.76
CA ALA A 23 4.34 4.01 -16.49
C ALA A 23 4.19 4.31 -14.99
N CYS A 24 4.29 3.29 -14.14
CA CYS A 24 4.29 3.40 -12.68
C CYS A 24 5.37 4.39 -12.20
N ILE A 25 6.62 4.14 -12.57
CA ILE A 25 7.75 5.01 -12.19
C ILE A 25 7.61 6.41 -12.78
N ALA A 26 7.12 6.55 -14.02
CA ALA A 26 6.84 7.85 -14.61
C ALA A 26 5.80 8.64 -13.79
N SER A 27 4.73 7.99 -13.33
CA SER A 27 3.69 8.63 -12.50
C SER A 27 4.24 9.10 -11.14
N ALA A 28 5.16 8.33 -10.53
CA ALA A 28 5.84 8.73 -9.31
C ALA A 28 6.78 9.92 -9.54
N ARG A 29 7.49 9.97 -10.68
CA ARG A 29 8.41 11.06 -11.01
C ARG A 29 7.72 12.37 -11.37
N GLN A 30 6.47 12.29 -11.84
CA GLN A 30 5.65 13.42 -12.27
C GLN A 30 4.94 14.16 -11.13
N GLN A 31 5.12 13.72 -9.86
CA GLN A 31 4.57 14.44 -8.72
C GLN A 31 5.17 15.85 -8.63
N SER A 32 4.31 16.87 -8.57
CA SER A 32 4.70 18.29 -8.55
C SER A 32 4.63 18.89 -7.14
N ASP A 33 5.39 19.96 -6.91
CA ASP A 33 5.33 20.78 -5.69
C ASP A 33 5.57 19.99 -4.38
N VAL A 34 6.33 18.90 -4.48
CA VAL A 34 6.66 17.99 -3.38
C VAL A 34 8.12 17.58 -3.43
N SER A 35 8.72 17.36 -2.25
CA SER A 35 10.00 16.63 -2.15
C SER A 35 9.70 15.14 -2.09
N ILE A 36 10.31 14.37 -2.99
CA ILE A 36 10.15 12.91 -3.03
C ILE A 36 11.49 12.21 -3.22
N GLU A 37 11.57 10.99 -2.71
CA GLU A 37 12.50 9.96 -3.17
C GLU A 37 11.70 8.75 -3.66
N ILE A 38 12.25 8.02 -4.62
CA ILE A 38 11.63 6.85 -5.24
C ILE A 38 12.58 5.68 -5.02
N LEU A 39 12.16 4.73 -4.20
CA LEU A 39 12.91 3.55 -3.80
C LEU A 39 12.38 2.35 -4.57
N ILE A 40 13.18 1.84 -5.50
CA ILE A 40 12.79 0.74 -6.38
C ILE A 40 13.55 -0.51 -5.93
N ARG A 41 12.83 -1.60 -5.67
CA ARG A 41 13.43 -2.90 -5.35
C ARG A 41 12.93 -3.98 -6.30
N PRO A 42 13.82 -4.60 -7.09
CA PRO A 42 13.53 -5.87 -7.74
C PRO A 42 13.42 -6.98 -6.68
N ASP A 43 12.41 -7.84 -6.76
CA ASP A 43 12.18 -8.90 -5.78
C ASP A 43 12.70 -10.27 -6.25
N GLY A 44 14.03 -10.42 -6.28
CA GLY A 44 14.71 -11.64 -6.68
C GLY A 44 15.35 -11.56 -8.07
N PRO A 45 16.12 -12.60 -8.44
CA PRO A 45 16.97 -12.58 -9.64
C PRO A 45 16.17 -12.55 -10.95
N GLU A 46 14.92 -13.02 -10.93
CA GLU A 46 14.04 -13.11 -12.11
C GLU A 46 12.96 -12.02 -12.09
N ALA A 47 13.15 -10.99 -11.25
CA ALA A 47 12.17 -9.92 -11.09
C ALA A 47 12.06 -9.01 -12.32
N LEU A 48 13.14 -8.85 -13.09
CA LEU A 48 13.25 -7.90 -14.19
C LEU A 48 13.65 -8.58 -15.50
N SER A 49 13.20 -8.01 -16.62
CA SER A 49 13.84 -8.26 -17.91
C SER A 49 15.22 -7.57 -17.97
N PRO A 50 16.17 -8.06 -18.79
CA PRO A 50 17.46 -7.38 -18.98
C PRO A 50 17.32 -5.93 -19.49
N ALA A 51 16.30 -5.69 -20.32
CA ALA A 51 16.00 -4.36 -20.85
C ALA A 51 15.50 -3.40 -19.76
N LEU A 52 14.60 -3.88 -18.88
CA LEU A 52 14.11 -3.11 -17.75
C LEU A 52 15.21 -2.84 -16.72
N GLN A 53 16.05 -3.84 -16.43
CA GLN A 53 17.21 -3.67 -15.55
C GLN A 53 18.16 -2.58 -16.07
N SER A 54 18.54 -2.65 -17.35
CA SER A 54 19.42 -1.65 -17.97
C SER A 54 18.81 -0.25 -17.90
N TRP A 55 17.51 -0.13 -18.16
CA TRP A 55 16.79 1.13 -18.08
C TRP A 55 16.71 1.69 -16.65
N LEU A 56 16.47 0.85 -15.64
CA LEU A 56 16.44 1.27 -14.23
C LEU A 56 17.80 1.77 -13.76
N HIS A 57 18.90 1.09 -14.14
CA HIS A 57 20.25 1.55 -13.84
C HIS A 57 20.53 2.91 -14.46
N HIS A 58 20.22 3.09 -15.74
CA HIS A 58 20.38 4.39 -16.40
C HIS A 58 19.52 5.46 -15.73
N LEU A 59 18.26 5.16 -15.39
CA LEU A 59 17.35 6.09 -14.74
C LEU A 59 17.90 6.57 -13.38
N ALA A 60 18.42 5.66 -12.55
CA ALA A 60 19.01 5.98 -11.26
C ALA A 60 20.28 6.85 -11.37
N LEU A 61 20.98 6.83 -12.52
CA LEU A 61 22.13 7.71 -12.77
C LEU A 61 21.71 9.14 -13.14
N ILE A 62 20.56 9.32 -13.80
CA ILE A 62 20.13 10.62 -14.32
C ILE A 62 19.06 11.33 -13.48
N ASP A 63 18.39 10.61 -12.57
CA ASP A 63 17.41 11.19 -11.64
C ASP A 63 17.82 10.87 -10.21
N ALA A 64 18.41 11.85 -9.53
CA ALA A 64 18.93 11.69 -8.16
C ALA A 64 17.85 11.35 -7.11
N ARG A 65 16.56 11.49 -7.46
CA ARG A 65 15.45 11.07 -6.60
C ARG A 65 15.23 9.56 -6.65
N VAL A 66 15.72 8.87 -7.68
CA VAL A 66 15.51 7.44 -7.92
C VAL A 66 16.69 6.65 -7.34
N ARG A 67 16.39 5.74 -6.40
CA ARG A 67 17.36 4.82 -5.81
C ARG A 67 16.94 3.38 -6.10
N LEU A 68 17.82 2.64 -6.77
CA LEU A 68 17.65 1.21 -6.99
C LEU A 68 18.26 0.45 -5.81
N LEU A 69 17.44 -0.30 -5.08
CA LEU A 69 17.85 -1.08 -3.92
C LEU A 69 18.26 -2.51 -4.31
N PRO A 70 19.11 -3.18 -3.51
CA PRO A 70 19.48 -4.58 -3.74
C PRO A 70 18.28 -5.52 -3.77
N GLY A 71 18.24 -6.36 -4.80
CA GLY A 71 17.10 -7.25 -5.10
C GLY A 71 17.47 -8.72 -5.29
N ALA A 72 18.62 -9.17 -4.77
CA ALA A 72 19.14 -10.51 -5.07
C ALA A 72 18.29 -11.66 -4.52
N ALA A 73 17.53 -11.45 -3.45
CA ALA A 73 16.65 -12.44 -2.83
C ALA A 73 15.18 -12.10 -3.09
N ASN A 74 14.36 -13.12 -3.35
CA ASN A 74 12.91 -12.98 -3.35
C ASN A 74 12.41 -12.99 -1.89
N LEU A 75 11.85 -11.87 -1.45
CA LEU A 75 11.30 -11.64 -0.11
C LEU A 75 9.75 -11.60 -0.11
N GLY A 76 9.13 -11.78 -1.27
CA GLY A 76 7.72 -11.53 -1.49
C GLY A 76 7.36 -10.05 -1.37
N THR A 77 6.09 -9.72 -1.65
CA THR A 77 5.58 -8.34 -1.67
C THR A 77 5.86 -7.59 -0.36
N PHE A 78 5.47 -8.16 0.78
CA PHE A 78 5.57 -7.45 2.06
C PHE A 78 6.98 -7.45 2.64
N GLY A 79 7.78 -8.49 2.38
CA GLY A 79 9.21 -8.47 2.68
C GLY A 79 9.97 -7.44 1.84
N SER A 80 9.59 -7.28 0.56
CA SER A 80 10.14 -6.25 -0.32
C SER A 80 9.81 -4.85 0.15
N TYR A 81 8.54 -4.57 0.47
CA TYR A 81 8.15 -3.25 0.97
C TYR A 81 8.74 -2.93 2.33
N ARG A 82 8.91 -3.94 3.21
CA ARG A 82 9.69 -3.76 4.44
C ARG A 82 11.13 -3.35 4.14
N ALA A 83 11.82 -4.10 3.28
CA ALA A 83 13.20 -3.78 2.90
C ALA A 83 13.34 -2.41 2.24
N ILE A 84 12.33 -1.98 1.47
CA ILE A 84 12.26 -0.64 0.89
C ILE A 84 12.13 0.42 2.00
N PHE A 85 11.14 0.29 2.87
CA PHE A 85 10.84 1.31 3.88
C PHE A 85 11.83 1.35 5.04
N ASP A 86 12.59 0.28 5.28
CA ASP A 86 13.75 0.30 6.18
C ASP A 86 14.89 1.21 5.65
N GLN A 87 14.91 1.50 4.34
CA GLN A 87 15.89 2.39 3.69
C GLN A 87 15.34 3.79 3.37
N ALA A 88 14.07 4.06 3.73
CA ALA A 88 13.38 5.30 3.47
C ALA A 88 13.80 6.42 4.43
N GLN A 89 14.02 7.61 3.87
CA GLN A 89 14.44 8.81 4.60
C GLN A 89 13.30 9.81 4.77
N GLY A 90 12.30 9.76 3.88
CA GLY A 90 11.11 10.61 3.89
C GLY A 90 10.31 10.51 5.19
N GLN A 91 9.70 11.61 5.60
CA GLN A 91 8.82 11.67 6.78
C GLN A 91 7.52 10.89 6.54
N PHE A 92 7.12 10.75 5.28
CA PHE A 92 5.96 9.99 4.85
C PHE A 92 6.37 8.86 3.91
N LEU A 93 5.60 7.78 3.93
CA LEU A 93 5.80 6.58 3.13
C LEU A 93 4.58 6.35 2.23
N VAL A 94 4.84 5.99 0.97
CA VAL A 94 3.83 5.56 0.00
C VAL A 94 4.24 4.23 -0.60
N GLN A 95 3.34 3.26 -0.55
CA GLN A 95 3.42 2.06 -1.37
C GLN A 95 2.79 2.36 -2.74
N LEU A 96 3.55 2.12 -3.80
CA LEU A 96 3.05 2.17 -5.17
C LEU A 96 3.36 0.84 -5.86
N ASP A 97 2.32 0.09 -6.19
CA ASP A 97 2.48 -1.19 -6.87
C ASP A 97 2.95 -0.98 -8.32
N ALA A 98 3.84 -1.86 -8.78
CA ALA A 98 4.59 -1.67 -10.03
C ALA A 98 3.73 -1.73 -11.30
N ASP A 99 2.47 -2.14 -11.18
CA ASP A 99 1.44 -2.16 -12.22
C ASP A 99 0.46 -0.98 -12.14
N ASP A 100 0.48 -0.21 -11.06
CA ASP A 100 -0.44 0.90 -10.81
C ASP A 100 0.19 2.28 -11.07
N LEU A 101 -0.64 3.33 -11.02
CA LEU A 101 -0.20 4.71 -11.23
C LEU A 101 -0.69 5.64 -10.13
N LEU A 102 0.05 6.72 -9.89
CA LEU A 102 -0.42 7.85 -9.08
C LEU A 102 -1.03 8.96 -9.96
N HIS A 103 -2.06 9.62 -9.44
CA HIS A 103 -2.47 10.92 -9.97
C HIS A 103 -1.33 11.95 -9.76
N ARG A 104 -1.13 12.89 -10.68
CA ARG A 104 0.00 13.86 -10.63
C ARG A 104 0.07 14.72 -9.36
N ASP A 105 -1.07 14.98 -8.73
CA ASP A 105 -1.18 15.79 -7.51
C ASP A 105 -1.28 14.92 -6.23
N ALA A 106 -1.12 13.59 -6.33
CA ALA A 106 -1.45 12.66 -5.26
C ALA A 106 -0.66 12.93 -3.97
N ILE A 107 0.66 13.08 -4.08
CA ILE A 107 1.53 13.27 -2.93
C ILE A 107 1.28 14.64 -2.27
N ALA A 108 1.14 15.71 -3.07
CA ALA A 108 0.89 17.05 -2.56
C ALA A 108 -0.41 17.09 -1.72
N ARG A 109 -1.51 16.60 -2.31
CA ARG A 109 -2.83 16.59 -1.65
C ARG A 109 -2.86 15.75 -0.38
N CYS A 110 -2.24 14.57 -0.41
CA CYS A 110 -2.20 13.71 0.79
C CYS A 110 -1.29 14.30 1.88
N ARG A 111 -0.17 14.92 1.51
CA ARG A 111 0.74 15.53 2.47
C ARG A 111 0.07 16.71 3.15
N ASP A 112 -0.54 17.61 2.39
CA ASP A 112 -1.20 18.80 2.93
C ASP A 112 -2.28 18.41 3.96
N GLU A 113 -3.04 17.35 3.70
CA GLU A 113 -4.02 16.78 4.63
C GLU A 113 -3.35 16.23 5.91
N LEU A 114 -2.27 15.43 5.79
CA LEU A 114 -1.56 14.94 6.97
C LEU A 114 -0.89 16.08 7.75
N GLU A 115 -0.36 17.12 7.12
CA GLU A 115 0.28 18.24 7.82
C GLU A 115 -0.74 19.04 8.64
N GLN A 116 -1.97 19.17 8.16
CA GLN A 116 -3.07 19.82 8.89
C GLN A 116 -3.62 18.96 10.03
N HIS A 117 -3.41 17.64 9.97
CA HIS A 117 -3.96 16.66 10.90
C HIS A 117 -2.86 15.81 11.58
N PRO A 118 -2.12 16.36 12.55
CA PRO A 118 -1.01 15.68 13.23
C PRO A 118 -1.42 14.39 13.97
N GLU A 119 -2.70 14.24 14.33
CA GLU A 119 -3.28 13.07 14.98
C GLU A 119 -3.40 11.83 14.08
N LEU A 120 -3.37 12.02 12.75
CA LEU A 120 -3.48 10.93 11.81
C LEU A 120 -2.19 10.12 11.76
N ALA A 121 -2.26 8.80 11.97
CA ALA A 121 -1.15 7.89 11.70
C ALA A 121 -0.93 7.73 10.18
N PHE A 122 -2.02 7.73 9.42
CA PHE A 122 -2.03 7.68 7.97
C PHE A 122 -3.38 8.18 7.45
N LEU A 123 -3.42 8.42 6.14
CA LEU A 123 -4.68 8.58 5.42
C LEU A 123 -4.72 7.65 4.21
N TYR A 124 -5.93 7.44 3.69
CA TYR A 124 -6.15 6.77 2.42
C TYR A 124 -7.04 7.59 1.49
N THR A 125 -7.01 7.27 0.20
CA THR A 125 -7.76 7.99 -0.83
C THR A 125 -8.81 7.11 -1.52
N ASP A 126 -9.52 7.67 -2.49
CA ASP A 126 -10.30 6.87 -3.43
C ASP A 126 -9.39 6.35 -4.56
N CYS A 127 -9.89 5.34 -5.28
CA CYS A 127 -9.22 4.74 -6.44
C CYS A 127 -10.07 4.87 -7.70
N LEU A 128 -9.38 5.02 -8.83
CA LEU A 128 -9.93 4.83 -10.16
C LEU A 128 -9.40 3.49 -10.72
N GLU A 129 -10.29 2.57 -11.07
CA GLU A 129 -9.90 1.34 -11.78
C GLU A 129 -9.56 1.69 -13.23
N ILE A 130 -8.42 1.19 -13.72
CA ILE A 130 -7.94 1.37 -15.10
C ILE A 130 -7.70 0.02 -15.78
N ASP A 131 -7.74 0.00 -17.11
CA ASP A 131 -7.45 -1.19 -17.92
C ASP A 131 -5.93 -1.40 -18.16
N GLY A 132 -5.57 -2.43 -18.92
CA GLY A 132 -4.17 -2.72 -19.31
C GLY A 132 -3.47 -1.61 -20.09
N ASN A 133 -4.23 -0.70 -20.70
CA ASN A 133 -3.75 0.47 -21.46
C ASN A 133 -3.82 1.78 -20.63
N SER A 134 -4.10 1.66 -19.34
CA SER A 134 -4.27 2.79 -18.40
C SER A 134 -5.46 3.69 -18.71
N GLN A 135 -6.47 3.19 -19.41
CA GLN A 135 -7.71 3.91 -19.63
C GLN A 135 -8.65 3.75 -18.43
N PRO A 136 -9.34 4.83 -17.99
CA PRO A 136 -10.33 4.75 -16.92
C PRO A 136 -11.44 3.75 -17.22
N LEU A 137 -11.75 2.89 -16.26
CA LEU A 137 -12.88 1.98 -16.30
C LEU A 137 -14.02 2.48 -15.42
N ARG A 138 -13.76 2.59 -14.12
CA ARG A 138 -14.78 2.97 -13.12
C ARG A 138 -14.13 3.36 -11.81
N LYS A 139 -14.92 4.01 -10.96
CA LYS A 139 -14.60 4.23 -9.55
C LYS A 139 -14.46 2.88 -8.81
N GLY A 140 -13.37 2.67 -8.09
CA GLY A 140 -13.17 1.49 -7.25
C GLY A 140 -14.23 1.37 -6.17
N TRP A 141 -14.89 0.22 -6.06
CA TRP A 141 -16.10 0.04 -5.23
C TRP A 141 -15.91 0.37 -3.74
N ARG A 142 -14.69 0.21 -3.19
CA ARG A 142 -14.40 0.44 -1.75
C ARG A 142 -14.61 1.88 -1.31
N GLN A 143 -14.55 2.85 -2.22
CA GLN A 143 -14.77 4.27 -1.89
C GLN A 143 -16.20 4.58 -1.41
N GLN A 144 -17.14 3.65 -1.62
CA GLN A 144 -18.52 3.78 -1.14
C GLN A 144 -18.70 3.38 0.32
N ILE A 145 -17.64 2.87 0.98
CA ILE A 145 -17.70 2.35 2.34
C ILE A 145 -17.04 3.35 3.28
N PRO A 146 -17.82 4.01 4.16
CA PRO A 146 -17.25 4.89 5.17
C PRO A 146 -16.29 4.14 6.09
N TYR A 147 -15.19 4.78 6.47
CA TYR A 147 -14.27 4.24 7.46
C TYR A 147 -15.01 3.91 8.77
N SER A 148 -14.67 2.76 9.35
CA SER A 148 -15.10 2.38 10.69
C SER A 148 -14.09 1.40 11.25
N SER A 149 -13.51 1.72 12.41
CA SER A 149 -12.52 0.86 13.07
C SER A 149 -13.02 -0.58 13.27
N THR A 150 -14.31 -0.76 13.59
CA THR A 150 -14.93 -2.07 13.75
C THR A 150 -15.22 -2.76 12.43
N LYS A 151 -15.77 -2.05 11.42
CA LYS A 151 -15.98 -2.65 10.09
C LYS A 151 -14.65 -3.03 9.42
N SER A 152 -13.59 -2.29 9.73
CA SER A 152 -12.24 -2.62 9.30
C SER A 152 -11.75 -3.97 9.85
N LEU A 153 -12.37 -4.59 10.85
CA LEU A 153 -12.01 -5.97 11.28
C LEU A 153 -12.55 -7.06 10.36
N VAL A 154 -13.53 -6.75 9.52
CA VAL A 154 -14.16 -7.73 8.61
C VAL A 154 -13.97 -7.37 7.15
N GLN A 155 -13.54 -6.14 6.88
CA GLN A 155 -13.43 -5.61 5.53
C GLN A 155 -12.21 -4.70 5.40
N PHE A 156 -11.42 -4.94 4.37
CA PHE A 156 -10.31 -4.04 4.06
C PHE A 156 -10.84 -2.75 3.41
N ILE A 157 -10.99 -1.70 4.22
CA ILE A 157 -11.52 -0.38 3.84
C ILE A 157 -10.41 0.58 3.38
N PRO A 158 -9.33 0.80 4.16
CA PRO A 158 -8.28 1.75 3.77
C PRO A 158 -7.39 1.17 2.67
N PHE A 159 -7.88 1.20 1.42
CA PHE A 159 -7.24 0.58 0.26
C PHE A 159 -6.07 1.45 -0.24
N HIS A 160 -6.07 1.92 -1.49
CA HIS A 160 -5.04 2.82 -2.02
C HIS A 160 -5.64 4.21 -2.29
N LEU A 161 -4.85 5.26 -2.46
CA LEU A 161 -3.44 5.43 -2.06
C LEU A 161 -3.37 5.48 -0.53
N ARG A 162 -2.28 5.01 0.08
CA ARG A 162 -2.00 5.23 1.52
C ARG A 162 -0.77 6.12 1.66
N LEU A 163 -0.92 7.25 2.35
CA LEU A 163 0.20 8.05 2.82
C LEU A 163 0.36 7.82 4.32
N VAL A 164 1.47 7.20 4.72
CA VAL A 164 1.71 6.75 6.09
C VAL A 164 2.81 7.59 6.72
N ARG A 165 2.63 8.05 7.97
CA ARG A 165 3.73 8.66 8.72
C ARG A 165 4.81 7.61 9.00
N ARG A 166 6.06 7.89 8.64
CA ARG A 166 7.18 6.97 8.91
C ARG A 166 7.33 6.66 10.40
N VAL A 167 7.02 7.61 11.29
CA VAL A 167 7.02 7.38 12.75
C VAL A 167 5.97 6.37 13.19
N ALA A 168 4.75 6.42 12.63
CA ALA A 168 3.70 5.46 12.94
C ALA A 168 4.03 4.06 12.36
N TYR A 169 4.59 4.03 11.15
CA TYR A 169 5.10 2.79 10.53
C TYR A 169 6.17 2.12 11.40
N ALA A 170 7.15 2.90 11.89
CA ALA A 170 8.20 2.39 12.77
C ALA A 170 7.65 1.91 14.13
N GLN A 171 6.69 2.64 14.71
CA GLN A 171 6.07 2.28 15.99
C GLN A 171 5.38 0.90 15.96
N ILE A 172 4.79 0.53 14.82
CA ILE A 172 4.13 -0.78 14.65
C ILE A 172 5.06 -1.89 14.14
N GLY A 173 6.36 -1.58 13.92
CA GLY A 173 7.35 -2.53 13.41
C GLY A 173 7.31 -2.78 11.90
N GLY A 174 6.64 -1.93 11.13
CA GLY A 174 6.57 -2.01 9.67
C GLY A 174 5.70 -3.14 9.12
N TYR A 175 5.95 -3.61 7.90
CA TYR A 175 5.23 -4.75 7.33
C TYR A 175 5.61 -6.07 8.04
N ASP A 176 4.62 -6.94 8.23
CA ASP A 176 4.89 -8.33 8.58
C ASP A 176 5.27 -9.11 7.30
N ALA A 177 6.56 -9.39 7.17
CA ALA A 177 7.13 -10.09 6.02
C ALA A 177 6.75 -11.58 5.95
N SER A 178 6.10 -12.14 6.99
CA SER A 178 5.60 -13.51 6.98
C SER A 178 4.25 -13.65 6.27
N LEU A 179 3.55 -12.55 6.04
CA LEU A 179 2.28 -12.53 5.30
C LEU A 179 2.55 -12.63 3.80
N LEU A 180 1.62 -13.22 3.06
CA LEU A 180 1.74 -13.42 1.62
C LEU A 180 0.69 -12.64 0.82
N TYR A 181 -0.48 -12.41 1.41
CA TYR A 181 -1.65 -11.83 0.72
C TYR A 181 -2.24 -10.64 1.46
N SER A 182 -2.22 -10.62 2.79
CA SER A 182 -2.98 -9.64 3.59
C SER A 182 -2.12 -8.63 4.35
N GLY A 183 -0.88 -8.39 3.93
CA GLY A 183 0.04 -7.47 4.60
C GLY A 183 -0.45 -6.01 4.62
N ASP A 184 -1.11 -5.56 3.55
CA ASP A 184 -1.71 -4.21 3.54
C ASP A 184 -2.87 -4.08 4.53
N TYR A 185 -3.69 -5.13 4.59
CA TYR A 185 -4.80 -5.19 5.53
C TYR A 185 -4.29 -5.19 6.98
N ASP A 186 -3.29 -6.01 7.28
CA ASP A 186 -2.62 -6.05 8.58
C ASP A 186 -1.98 -4.69 8.94
N LEU A 187 -1.26 -4.08 8.01
CA LEU A 187 -0.63 -2.77 8.21
C LEU A 187 -1.65 -1.71 8.62
N THR A 188 -2.77 -1.62 7.89
CA THR A 188 -3.79 -0.59 8.19
C THR A 188 -4.50 -0.83 9.53
N LEU A 189 -4.68 -2.09 9.93
CA LEU A 189 -5.23 -2.43 11.24
C LEU A 189 -4.31 -2.01 12.38
N ARG A 190 -3.00 -2.26 12.24
CA ARG A 190 -1.98 -1.87 13.23
C ARG A 190 -1.75 -0.37 13.28
N LEU A 191 -1.73 0.33 12.14
CA LEU A 191 -1.62 1.78 12.11
C LEU A 191 -2.79 2.47 12.82
N ALA A 192 -4.01 1.94 12.63
CA ALA A 192 -5.21 2.45 13.32
C ALA A 192 -5.20 2.22 14.84
N GLU A 193 -4.27 1.41 15.37
CA GLU A 193 -4.09 1.20 16.81
C GLU A 193 -3.16 2.26 17.44
N VAL A 194 -2.39 3.01 16.63
CA VAL A 194 -1.40 3.99 17.12
C VAL A 194 -1.71 5.44 16.73
N GLY A 195 -2.72 5.67 15.89
CA GLY A 195 -3.21 7.01 15.57
C GLY A 195 -4.49 6.98 14.73
N ALA A 196 -5.05 8.15 14.47
CA ALA A 196 -6.29 8.26 13.72
C ALA A 196 -6.10 7.93 12.22
N VAL A 197 -7.20 7.59 11.55
CA VAL A 197 -7.21 7.25 10.12
C VAL A 197 -7.98 8.33 9.37
N GLY A 198 -7.32 8.97 8.40
CA GLY A 198 -7.94 9.94 7.51
C GLY A 198 -8.46 9.29 6.23
N HIS A 199 -9.55 9.82 5.69
CA HIS A 199 -10.04 9.49 4.34
C HIS A 199 -10.11 10.77 3.52
N LEU A 200 -9.35 10.82 2.42
CA LEU A 200 -9.39 11.90 1.45
C LEU A 200 -10.20 11.43 0.22
N PRO A 201 -11.45 11.89 0.03
CA PRO A 201 -12.38 11.38 -0.99
C PRO A 201 -12.05 11.91 -2.40
N GLN A 202 -10.85 11.59 -2.87
CA GLN A 202 -10.31 11.98 -4.17
C GLN A 202 -9.64 10.77 -4.81
N ALA A 203 -9.90 10.53 -6.09
CA ALA A 203 -9.33 9.41 -6.83
C ALA A 203 -7.86 9.69 -7.20
N LEU A 204 -6.95 9.48 -6.23
CA LEU A 204 -5.53 9.80 -6.35
C LEU A 204 -4.64 8.60 -6.69
N TYR A 205 -5.23 7.41 -6.73
CA TYR A 205 -4.57 6.16 -7.13
C TYR A 205 -5.32 5.53 -8.31
N LEU A 206 -4.57 5.08 -9.31
CA LEU A 206 -5.11 4.44 -10.50
C LEU A 206 -4.73 2.96 -10.44
N TYR A 207 -5.70 2.13 -10.08
CA TYR A 207 -5.55 0.70 -9.83
C TYR A 207 -5.82 -0.10 -11.09
N ARG A 208 -4.84 -0.85 -11.58
CA ARG A 208 -4.95 -1.62 -12.82
C ARG A 208 -5.68 -2.94 -12.62
N ILE A 209 -6.64 -3.20 -13.50
CA ILE A 209 -7.38 -4.46 -13.54
C ILE A 209 -6.79 -5.35 -14.63
N HIS A 210 -6.30 -6.53 -14.25
CA HIS A 210 -5.86 -7.58 -15.17
C HIS A 210 -6.10 -8.98 -14.57
N ASP A 211 -5.96 -10.01 -15.40
CA ASP A 211 -6.28 -11.40 -15.02
C ASP A 211 -5.30 -12.00 -13.99
N THR A 212 -4.17 -11.34 -13.76
CA THR A 212 -3.11 -11.80 -12.85
C THR A 212 -3.07 -11.07 -11.52
N ASN A 213 -4.04 -10.19 -11.20
CA ASN A 213 -4.12 -9.58 -9.87
C ASN A 213 -4.18 -10.67 -8.78
N THR A 214 -3.24 -10.65 -7.84
CA THR A 214 -3.04 -11.69 -6.82
C THR A 214 -4.31 -11.99 -6.01
N SER A 215 -5.11 -10.94 -5.73
CA SER A 215 -6.38 -11.05 -5.00
C SER A 215 -7.42 -11.94 -5.69
N THR A 216 -7.32 -12.12 -7.01
CA THR A 216 -8.25 -12.94 -7.78
C THR A 216 -7.80 -14.40 -7.83
N LEU A 217 -6.50 -14.65 -7.96
CA LEU A 217 -5.93 -15.99 -8.14
C LEU A 217 -5.91 -16.85 -6.86
N ARG A 218 -5.91 -16.22 -5.68
CA ARG A 218 -5.71 -16.90 -4.38
C ARG A 218 -6.78 -16.60 -3.34
N ARG A 219 -8.02 -16.36 -3.77
CA ARG A 219 -9.15 -15.92 -2.90
C ARG A 219 -9.27 -16.67 -1.57
N GLN A 220 -9.25 -18.01 -1.57
CA GLN A 220 -9.36 -18.80 -0.33
C GLN A 220 -8.21 -18.51 0.65
N ALA A 221 -6.96 -18.60 0.17
CA ALA A 221 -5.78 -18.37 1.00
C ALA A 221 -5.70 -16.92 1.49
N THR A 222 -6.11 -15.96 0.65
CA THR A 222 -6.25 -14.56 1.05
C THR A 222 -7.28 -14.40 2.16
N ALA A 223 -8.44 -15.06 2.07
CA ALA A 223 -9.50 -14.95 3.06
C ALA A 223 -9.12 -15.60 4.40
N GLU A 224 -8.44 -16.74 4.38
CA GLU A 224 -7.92 -17.40 5.58
C GLU A 224 -6.84 -16.56 6.28
N GLU A 225 -5.92 -15.97 5.51
CA GLU A 225 -4.92 -15.06 6.06
C GLU A 225 -5.56 -13.78 6.60
N ALA A 226 -6.53 -13.20 5.90
CA ALA A 226 -7.27 -12.03 6.36
C ALA A 226 -8.01 -12.31 7.67
N LEU A 227 -8.60 -13.50 7.84
CA LEU A 227 -9.22 -13.91 9.11
C LEU A 227 -8.17 -13.99 10.23
N ARG A 228 -6.99 -14.55 9.96
CA ARG A 228 -5.89 -14.63 10.94
C ARG A 228 -5.45 -13.24 11.41
N VAL A 229 -5.23 -12.34 10.45
CA VAL A 229 -4.87 -10.93 10.68
C VAL A 229 -5.95 -10.22 11.49
N ALA A 230 -7.22 -10.37 11.11
CA ALA A 230 -8.34 -9.76 11.80
C ALA A 230 -8.49 -10.26 13.25
N ARG A 231 -8.27 -11.56 13.50
CA ARG A 231 -8.26 -12.14 14.86
C ARG A 231 -7.13 -11.58 15.71
N ALA A 232 -5.93 -11.43 15.14
CA ALA A 232 -4.82 -10.79 15.85
C ALA A 232 -5.16 -9.34 16.22
N ALA A 233 -5.76 -8.56 15.31
CA ALA A 233 -6.21 -7.20 15.61
C ALA A 233 -7.32 -7.17 16.67
N LEU A 234 -8.29 -8.09 16.60
CA LEU A 234 -9.36 -8.23 17.60
C LEU A 234 -8.79 -8.47 19.01
N GLN A 235 -7.74 -9.30 19.11
CA GLN A 235 -7.03 -9.56 20.36
C GLN A 235 -6.28 -8.33 20.85
N ARG A 236 -5.46 -7.68 20.01
CA ARG A 236 -4.70 -6.47 20.37
C ARG A 236 -5.59 -5.33 20.85
N ARG A 237 -6.81 -5.23 20.30
CA ARG A 237 -7.81 -4.22 20.66
C ARG A 237 -8.67 -4.61 21.88
N GLY A 238 -8.46 -5.77 22.49
CA GLY A 238 -9.23 -6.24 23.65
C GLY A 238 -10.71 -6.53 23.34
N LEU A 239 -11.06 -6.76 22.08
CA LEU A 239 -12.45 -6.95 21.64
C LEU A 239 -12.91 -8.42 21.65
N HIS A 240 -11.96 -9.35 21.79
CA HIS A 240 -12.20 -10.80 21.78
C HIS A 240 -13.17 -11.33 22.86
N PRO A 241 -13.41 -10.68 24.03
CA PRO A 241 -14.44 -11.14 24.96
C PRO A 241 -15.86 -10.84 24.48
N ARG A 242 -16.02 -9.84 23.60
CA ARG A 242 -17.34 -9.36 23.13
C ARG A 242 -17.66 -9.86 21.74
N PHE A 243 -16.64 -10.13 20.94
CA PHE A 243 -16.80 -10.49 19.54
C PHE A 243 -15.96 -11.70 19.15
N SER A 244 -16.41 -12.44 18.16
CA SER A 244 -15.64 -13.48 17.47
C SER A 244 -15.65 -13.24 15.98
N LEU A 245 -14.66 -13.80 15.28
CA LEU A 245 -14.52 -13.72 13.83
C LEU A 245 -14.53 -15.12 13.22
N GLU A 246 -15.32 -15.29 12.16
CA GLU A 246 -15.40 -16.53 11.39
C GLU A 246 -15.38 -16.25 9.88
N LEU A 247 -15.10 -17.29 9.09
CA LEU A 247 -15.18 -17.20 7.63
C LEU A 247 -16.50 -17.79 7.15
N SER A 248 -17.24 -17.04 6.34
CA SER A 248 -18.46 -17.52 5.69
C SER A 248 -18.16 -18.55 4.60
N PRO A 249 -19.16 -19.33 4.13
CA PRO A 249 -19.01 -20.17 2.94
C PRO A 249 -18.62 -19.41 1.67
N THR A 250 -18.92 -18.10 1.62
CA THR A 250 -18.55 -17.18 0.54
C THR A 250 -17.21 -16.48 0.76
N GLN A 251 -16.38 -16.98 1.70
CA GLN A 251 -15.04 -16.48 2.01
C GLN A 251 -15.03 -15.03 2.52
N GLN A 252 -16.10 -14.60 3.18
CA GLN A 252 -16.19 -13.30 3.84
C GLN A 252 -15.93 -13.45 5.34
N VAL A 253 -15.11 -12.57 5.92
CA VAL A 253 -14.92 -12.52 7.37
C VAL A 253 -16.16 -11.90 8.00
N LEU A 254 -16.75 -12.58 9.00
CA LEU A 254 -17.94 -12.13 9.71
C LEU A 254 -17.60 -11.85 11.17
N LEU A 255 -18.09 -10.71 11.70
CA LEU A 255 -18.01 -10.36 13.12
C LEU A 255 -19.30 -10.81 13.81
N LYS A 256 -19.16 -11.68 14.81
CA LYS A 256 -20.27 -12.14 15.65
C LYS A 256 -20.14 -11.55 17.05
N GLN A 257 -21.25 -11.09 17.61
CA GLN A 257 -21.30 -10.74 19.03
C GLN A 257 -21.42 -12.03 19.85
N GLN A 258 -20.57 -12.16 20.87
CA GLN A 258 -20.65 -13.27 21.80
C GLN A 258 -21.79 -13.01 22.78
N GLN A 259 -22.60 -14.03 23.08
CA GLN A 259 -23.57 -13.96 24.17
C GLN A 259 -22.80 -14.00 25.49
N ALA A 260 -23.18 -13.11 26.42
CA ALA A 260 -22.57 -13.00 27.74
C ALA A 260 -22.82 -14.25 28.58
#